data_AF-A0A645B607-F1
#
_entry.id   AF-A0A645B607-F1
#
_cell.length_a   1.000
_cell.length_b   1.000
_cell.length_c   1.000
_cell.angle_alpha   90.00
_cell.angle_beta   90.00
_cell.angle_gamma   90.00
#
_symmetry.space_group_name_H-M   'P 1'
#
loop_
_entity.id
_entity.type
_entity.pdbx_description
1 polymer ?
#
loop_
_entity_poly.entity_id
_entity_poly.type
_entity_poly.pdbx_seq_one_letter_code
_entity_poly.pdbx_strand_id
1 'polypeptide(L)'
;MIPDLEARIYGLQSLLSLFQQLQNANRLTEDKRQAFSDAVYSYESSSSLLQECKQELEDIKESVKIRGYGKVICSGTLYPGTTVKIGDSTMSIKTPIVNKMLFYTKEGISEALAI
;
A
#
# COMPACT_ATOMS: atom_id res chain seq x y z
N MET A 1 -3.72 -2.84 -17.08
CA MET A 1 -4.31 -3.74 -16.05
C MET A 1 -5.00 -2.97 -14.95
N ILE A 2 -4.32 -2.17 -14.11
CA ILE A 2 -5.00 -1.37 -13.05
C ILE A 2 -5.96 -0.31 -13.61
N PRO A 3 -5.60 0.49 -14.64
CA PRO A 3 -6.51 1.50 -15.22
C PRO A 3 -7.76 0.87 -15.84
N ASP A 4 -7.62 -0.32 -16.44
CA ASP A 4 -8.72 -1.08 -17.03
C ASP A 4 -9.70 -1.60 -15.97
N LEU A 5 -9.20 -2.02 -14.81
CA LEU A 5 -9.99 -2.42 -13.65
C LEU A 5 -10.74 -1.23 -13.05
N GLU A 6 -10.09 -0.08 -12.89
CA GLU A 6 -10.73 1.15 -12.42
C GLU A 6 -11.85 1.62 -13.36
N ALA A 7 -11.63 1.56 -14.68
CA ALA A 7 -12.66 1.88 -15.66
C ALA A 7 -13.88 0.94 -15.59
N ARG A 8 -13.64 -0.37 -15.38
CA ARG A 8 -14.73 -1.35 -15.18
C ARG A 8 -15.53 -1.10 -13.91
N ILE A 9 -14.85 -0.79 -12.80
CA ILE A 9 -15.49 -0.47 -11.52
C ILE A 9 -16.36 0.79 -11.66
N TYR A 10 -15.88 1.82 -12.35
CA TYR A 10 -16.66 3.03 -12.63
C TYR A 10 -17.91 2.76 -13.47
N GLY A 11 -17.79 1.91 -14.49
CA GLY A 11 -18.92 1.44 -15.29
C GLY A 11 -19.94 0.68 -14.45
N LEU A 12 -19.49 -0.23 -13.58
CA LEU A 12 -20.34 -0.98 -12.65
C LEU A 12 -21.02 -0.07 -11.64
N GLN A 13 -20.34 0.94 -11.10
CA GLN A 13 -20.91 1.96 -10.22
C GLN A 13 -22.06 2.71 -10.89
N SER A 14 -21.86 3.13 -12.13
CA SER A 14 -22.89 3.81 -12.92
C SER A 14 -24.12 2.92 -13.12
N LEU A 15 -23.89 1.64 -13.41
CA LEU A 15 -24.94 0.64 -13.63
C LEU A 15 -25.69 0.30 -12.33
N LEU A 16 -24.99 0.19 -11.21
CA LEU A 16 -25.58 0.03 -9.87
C LEU A 16 -26.43 1.24 -9.47
N SER A 17 -25.98 2.46 -9.78
CA SER A 17 -26.76 3.68 -9.52
C SER A 17 -28.08 3.69 -10.31
N LEU A 18 -28.06 3.21 -11.56
CA LEU A 18 -29.24 3.10 -12.41
C LEU A 18 -30.23 2.07 -11.84
N PHE A 19 -29.73 0.94 -11.35
CA PHE A 19 -30.56 -0.07 -10.70
C PHE A 19 -31.14 0.41 -9.37
N GLN A 20 -30.39 1.15 -8.55
CA GLN A 20 -30.92 1.78 -7.34
C GLN A 20 -32.04 2.78 -7.65
N GLN A 21 -31.90 3.58 -8.71
CA GLN A 21 -32.96 4.48 -9.17
C GLN A 21 -34.21 3.71 -9.64
N LEU A 22 -34.05 2.58 -10.33
CA LEU A 22 -35.15 1.71 -10.74
C LEU A 22 -35.82 1.00 -9.56
N GLN A 23 -35.07 0.66 -8.52
CA GLN A 23 -35.57 0.09 -7.27
C GLN A 23 -36.43 1.11 -6.52
N ASN A 24 -35.94 2.35 -6.38
CA ASN A 24 -36.67 3.45 -5.75
C ASN A 24 -37.96 3.82 -6.50
N ALA A 25 -37.99 3.60 -7.81
CA ALA A 25 -39.19 3.80 -8.64
C ALA A 25 -40.18 2.61 -8.60
N ASN A 26 -39.93 1.55 -7.82
CA ASN A 26 -40.70 0.29 -7.84
C ASN A 26 -40.81 -0.36 -9.24
N ARG A 27 -39.82 -0.14 -10.12
CA ARG A 27 -39.77 -0.69 -11.50
C ARG A 27 -38.77 -1.83 -11.67
N LEU A 28 -38.30 -2.39 -10.55
CA LEU A 28 -37.39 -3.54 -10.54
C LEU A 28 -38.20 -4.83 -10.71
N THR A 29 -38.30 -5.32 -11.94
CA THR A 29 -38.82 -6.67 -12.25
C THR A 29 -37.85 -7.74 -11.73
N GLU A 30 -38.33 -8.96 -11.45
CA GLU A 30 -37.49 -10.06 -10.91
C GLU A 30 -36.24 -10.33 -11.77
N ASP A 31 -36.34 -10.29 -13.10
CA ASP A 31 -35.19 -10.43 -14.01
C ASP A 31 -34.11 -9.34 -13.80
N LYS A 32 -34.53 -8.12 -13.44
CA LYS A 32 -33.61 -7.00 -13.15
C LYS A 32 -33.01 -7.10 -11.76
N ARG A 33 -33.63 -7.84 -10.85
CA ARG A 33 -33.14 -8.08 -9.49
C ARG A 33 -31.97 -9.06 -9.51
N GLN A 34 -32.03 -10.10 -10.35
CA GLN A 34 -30.90 -11.01 -10.57
C GLN A 34 -29.71 -10.27 -11.22
N ALA A 35 -29.96 -9.51 -12.29
CA ALA A 35 -28.92 -8.71 -12.94
C ALA A 35 -28.27 -7.67 -12.00
N PHE A 36 -29.05 -7.10 -11.07
CA PHE A 36 -28.52 -6.22 -10.03
C PHE A 36 -27.62 -6.99 -9.05
N SER A 37 -28.05 -8.15 -8.57
CA SER A 37 -27.26 -9.00 -7.67
C SER A 37 -25.93 -9.42 -8.32
N ASP A 38 -25.95 -9.81 -9.59
CA ASP A 38 -24.76 -10.22 -10.32
C ASP A 38 -23.80 -9.03 -10.54
N ALA A 39 -24.33 -7.82 -10.78
CA ALA A 39 -23.55 -6.59 -10.89
C ALA A 39 -22.91 -6.18 -9.56
N VAL A 40 -23.62 -6.33 -8.43
CA VAL A 40 -23.07 -6.10 -7.08
C VAL A 40 -21.94 -7.07 -6.80
N TYR A 41 -22.15 -8.37 -7.04
CA TYR A 41 -21.13 -9.39 -6.84
C TYR A 41 -19.88 -9.13 -7.69
N SER A 42 -20.09 -8.75 -8.96
CA SER A 42 -18.99 -8.43 -9.88
C SER A 42 -18.23 -7.18 -9.44
N TYR A 43 -18.93 -6.17 -8.91
CA TYR A 43 -18.33 -4.97 -8.36
C TYR A 43 -17.48 -5.28 -7.12
N GLU A 44 -18.03 -6.02 -6.16
CA GLU A 44 -17.33 -6.42 -4.94
C GLU A 44 -16.08 -7.24 -5.25
N SER A 45 -16.20 -8.25 -6.12
CA SER A 45 -15.07 -9.08 -6.54
C SER A 45 -13.98 -8.26 -7.24
N SER A 46 -14.37 -7.37 -8.16
CA SER A 46 -13.43 -6.50 -8.87
C SER A 46 -12.76 -5.48 -7.94
N SER A 47 -13.50 -4.97 -6.95
CA SER A 47 -12.97 -4.03 -5.96
C SER A 47 -11.98 -4.71 -5.02
N SER A 48 -12.26 -5.94 -4.57
CA SER A 48 -11.33 -6.73 -3.77
C SER A 48 -10.04 -7.03 -4.52
N LEU A 49 -10.13 -7.47 -5.78
CA LEU A 49 -8.96 -7.69 -6.64
C LEU A 49 -8.14 -6.41 -6.83
N LEU A 50 -8.79 -5.26 -7.04
CA LEU A 50 -8.11 -3.97 -7.16
C LEU A 50 -7.36 -3.62 -5.86
N GLN A 51 -7.98 -3.85 -4.71
CA GLN A 51 -7.37 -3.60 -3.41
C GLN A 51 -6.16 -4.51 -3.19
N GLU A 52 -6.26 -5.80 -3.50
CA GLU A 52 -5.16 -6.76 -3.42
C GLU A 52 -3.99 -6.33 -4.31
N CYS A 53 -4.25 -6.02 -5.59
CA CYS A 53 -3.20 -5.57 -6.51
C CYS A 53 -2.53 -4.26 -6.04
N LYS A 54 -3.29 -3.33 -5.45
CA LYS A 54 -2.73 -2.09 -4.89
C LYS A 54 -1.85 -2.37 -3.67
N GLN A 55 -2.28 -3.28 -2.80
CA GLN A 55 -1.50 -3.70 -1.63
C GLN A 55 -0.19 -4.37 -2.05
N GLU A 56 -0.24 -5.33 -2.98
CA GLU A 56 0.94 -5.99 -3.52
C GLU A 56 1.94 -5.01 -4.14
N LEU A 57 1.43 -4.01 -4.88
CA LEU A 57 2.28 -3.01 -5.51
C LEU A 57 3.00 -2.13 -4.48
N GLU A 58 2.33 -1.78 -3.38
CA GLU A 58 2.96 -1.02 -2.30
C GLU A 58 4.01 -1.87 -1.57
N ASP A 59 3.73 -3.15 -1.30
CA ASP A 59 4.70 -4.08 -0.70
C ASP A 59 5.94 -4.27 -1.58
N ILE A 60 5.77 -4.39 -2.91
CA ILE A 60 6.88 -4.47 -3.86
C ILE A 60 7.69 -3.17 -3.84
N LYS A 61 7.02 -2.02 -3.89
CA LYS A 61 7.68 -0.71 -3.86
C LYS A 61 8.49 -0.51 -2.57
N GLU A 62 7.96 -0.95 -1.44
CA GLU A 62 8.63 -0.89 -0.16
C GLU A 62 9.85 -1.83 -0.10
N SER A 63 9.70 -3.07 -0.62
CA SER A 63 10.81 -4.01 -0.75
C SER A 63 11.95 -3.47 -1.63
N VAL A 64 11.61 -2.81 -2.74
CA VAL A 64 12.58 -2.14 -3.62
C VAL A 64 13.28 -0.99 -2.90
N LYS A 65 12.54 -0.16 -2.15
CA LYS A 65 13.12 0.92 -1.34
C LYS A 65 14.12 0.41 -0.31
N ILE A 66 13.73 -0.59 0.48
CA ILE A 66 14.60 -1.18 1.51
C ILE A 66 15.89 -1.74 0.88
N ARG A 67 15.79 -2.42 -0.26
CA ARG A 67 16.96 -2.95 -0.98
C ARG A 67 17.84 -1.84 -1.58
N GLY A 68 17.26 -0.73 -2.00
CA GLY A 68 17.96 0.37 -2.65
C GLY A 68 18.76 1.28 -1.71
N TYR A 69 18.34 1.44 -0.45
CA TYR A 69 18.95 2.42 0.46
C TYR A 69 20.29 1.98 1.09
N GLY A 70 20.66 0.71 0.99
CA GLY A 70 21.94 0.21 1.52
C GLY A 70 22.03 0.26 3.05
N LYS A 71 23.26 0.21 3.58
CA LYS A 71 23.55 0.25 5.03
C LYS A 71 24.73 1.16 5.34
N VAL A 72 24.66 1.86 6.47
CA VAL A 72 25.75 2.67 7.01
C VAL A 72 26.49 1.82 8.04
N ILE A 73 27.75 1.48 7.79
CA ILE A 73 28.58 0.73 8.74
C ILE A 73 29.45 1.73 9.49
N CYS A 74 29.32 1.77 10.82
CA CYS A 74 30.23 2.51 11.67
C CYS A 74 31.24 1.54 12.31
N SER A 75 32.49 1.59 11.86
CA SER A 75 33.62 0.83 12.44
C SER A 75 34.22 1.47 13.69
N GLY A 76 33.65 2.57 14.17
CA GLY A 76 34.11 3.34 15.31
C GLY A 76 32.96 3.71 16.25
N THR A 77 32.95 4.93 16.78
CA THR A 77 31.89 5.43 17.67
C THR A 77 31.12 6.58 17.01
N LEU A 78 29.80 6.45 16.91
CA LEU A 78 28.90 7.57 16.65
C LEU A 78 28.60 8.27 17.97
N TYR A 79 28.99 9.54 18.09
CA TYR A 79 28.78 10.33 19.30
C TYR A 79 27.40 11.02 19.30
N PRO A 80 26.85 11.32 20.49
CA PRO A 80 25.64 12.12 20.61
C PRO A 80 25.71 13.43 19.83
N GLY A 81 24.63 13.80 19.16
CA GLY A 81 24.59 14.97 18.26
C GLY A 81 24.87 14.63 16.80
N THR A 82 25.24 13.38 16.48
CA THR A 82 25.32 12.90 15.10
C THR A 82 23.92 12.62 14.56
N THR A 83 23.64 13.01 13.33
CA THR A 83 22.41 12.66 12.61
C THR A 83 22.73 11.74 11.45
N VAL A 84 22.07 10.58 11.41
CA VAL A 84 22.18 9.61 10.32
C VAL A 84 20.91 9.68 9.49
N LYS A 85 21.05 9.86 8.17
CA LYS A 85 19.94 9.87 7.22
C LYS A 85 20.11 8.75 6.21
N ILE A 86 19.09 7.91 6.08
CA ILE A 86 19.03 6.82 5.10
C ILE A 86 17.69 6.97 4.36
N GLY A 87 17.75 7.33 3.08
CA GLY A 87 16.54 7.67 2.32
C GLY A 87 15.77 8.84 2.92
N ASP A 88 14.48 8.63 3.16
CA ASP A 88 13.59 9.63 3.76
C ASP A 88 13.60 9.56 5.31
N SER A 89 14.21 8.53 5.90
CA SER A 89 14.30 8.35 7.35
C SER A 89 15.53 9.03 7.93
N THR A 90 15.35 9.64 9.10
CA THR A 90 16.41 10.36 9.81
C THR A 90 16.44 9.91 11.27
N MET A 91 17.62 9.56 11.78
CA MET A 91 17.85 9.13 13.16
C MET A 91 18.89 10.04 13.80
N SER A 92 18.55 10.62 14.95
CA SER A 92 19.49 11.41 15.76
C SER A 92 20.08 10.54 16.87
N ILE A 93 21.40 10.48 16.92
CA ILE A 93 22.14 9.72 17.93
C ILE A 93 22.10 10.49 19.25
N LYS A 94 21.43 9.91 20.25
CA LYS A 94 21.37 10.46 21.62
C LYS A 94 22.36 9.80 22.57
N THR A 95 22.66 8.54 22.34
CA THR A 95 23.62 7.74 23.11
C THR A 95 24.73 7.24 22.20
N PRO A 96 25.98 7.12 22.67
CA PRO A 96 27.08 6.64 21.84
C PRO A 96 26.78 5.25 21.28
N ILE A 97 26.98 5.07 19.97
CA ILE A 97 26.82 3.78 19.29
C ILE A 97 28.18 3.34 18.78
N VAL A 98 28.61 2.12 19.14
CA VAL A 98 29.93 1.57 18.78
C VAL A 98 29.75 0.32 17.94
N ASN A 99 30.53 0.19 16.86
CA ASN A 99 30.58 -1.00 16.02
C ASN A 99 29.19 -1.51 15.58
N LYS A 100 28.34 -0.60 15.11
CA LYS A 100 27.01 -0.94 14.59
C LYS A 100 26.87 -0.59 13.12
N MET A 101 26.04 -1.37 12.44
CA MET A 101 25.47 -1.04 11.15
C MET A 101 24.06 -0.49 11.32
N LEU A 102 23.75 0.58 10.60
CA LEU A 102 22.44 1.21 10.52
C LEU A 102 21.85 0.91 9.15
N PHE A 103 20.60 0.50 9.10
CA PHE A 103 19.91 0.13 7.86
C PHE A 103 18.45 0.60 7.88
N TYR A 104 17.90 0.78 6.69
CA TYR A 104 16.53 1.23 6.50
C TYR A 104 15.53 0.07 6.70
N THR A 105 14.47 0.32 7.45
CA THR A 105 13.34 -0.61 7.69
C THR A 105 12.01 0.11 7.49
N LYS A 106 10.90 -0.64 7.48
CA LYS A 106 9.54 -0.08 7.39
C LYS A 106 9.25 0.92 8.52
N GLU A 107 9.87 0.73 9.69
CA GLU A 107 9.68 1.55 10.90
C GLU A 107 10.68 2.70 11.02
N GLY A 108 11.66 2.81 10.11
CA GLY A 108 12.65 3.89 10.11
C GLY A 108 14.09 3.39 9.92
N ILE A 109 15.00 3.83 10.79
CA ILE A 109 16.39 3.36 10.82
C ILE A 109 16.54 2.41 12.00
N SER A 110 17.02 1.19 11.72
CA SER A 110 17.31 0.17 12.73
C SER A 110 18.81 -0.10 12.79
N GLU A 111 19.26 -0.65 13.92
CA GLU A 111 20.67 -0.91 14.22
C GLU A 111 20.96 -2.38 14.47
N ALA A 112 22.09 -2.88 13.96
CA ALA A 112 22.60 -4.23 14.20
C ALA A 112 24.12 -4.19 14.46
N LEU A 113 24.68 -5.27 15.01
CA LEU A 113 26.12 -5.37 15.23
C LEU A 113 26.86 -5.43 13.88
N ALA A 114 27.92 -4.64 13.72
CA ALA A 114 28.80 -4.77 12.56
C ALA A 114 29.75 -5.97 12.81
N ILE A 115 29.55 -7.05 12.07
CA ILE A 115 30.44 -8.24 12.04
C ILE A 115 31.49 -8.02 10.95
#